data_AF-A0A7J0CTJ0-F1
#
_entry.id   AF-A0A7J0CTJ0-F1
#
_cell.length_a   1.000
_cell.length_b   1.000
_cell.length_c   1.000
_cell.angle_alpha   90.00
_cell.angle_beta   90.00
_cell.angle_gamma   90.00
#
_symmetry.space_group_name_H-M   'P 1'
#
loop_
_entity.id
_entity.type
_entity.pdbx_description
1 polymer ?
#
loop_
_entity_poly.entity_id
_entity_poly.type
_entity_poly.pdbx_seq_one_letter_code
_entity_poly.pdbx_strand_id
1 'polypeptide(L)'
;MTDFSALLGPAERFRPAAPASWQEVEAWVGAELPSDYKALVDGYGDAVLLGHLFLPHPQGGDPLLTFMQEEQDHFHHAYDHHRDSPALALVWDRLVPWAYHDWNGDVCLLVPPIDDEGAWAVAVAFRQCPRIDVLKGVWVTSSPRS
;
A
#
# COMPACT_ATOMS: atom_id res chain seq x y z
N MET A 1 -9.97 11.44 8.52
CA MET A 1 -8.78 11.75 7.73
C MET A 1 -7.62 11.94 8.68
N THR A 2 -6.65 11.05 8.58
CA THR A 2 -5.40 11.14 9.33
C THR A 2 -4.58 12.35 8.86
N ASP A 3 -4.08 13.14 9.81
CA ASP A 3 -3.16 14.25 9.53
C ASP A 3 -1.72 13.76 9.57
N PHE A 4 -1.11 13.63 8.39
CA PHE A 4 0.27 13.19 8.23
C PHE A 4 1.29 14.31 8.44
N SER A 5 0.86 15.58 8.53
CA SER A 5 1.79 16.71 8.52
C SER A 5 2.69 16.79 9.75
N ALA A 6 2.22 16.26 10.88
CA ALA A 6 3.03 16.14 12.09
C ALA A 6 4.19 15.15 11.95
N LEU A 7 4.08 14.16 11.05
CA LEU A 7 5.09 13.13 10.82
C LEU A 7 5.97 13.43 9.60
N LEU A 8 5.36 13.86 8.50
CA LEU A 8 6.02 14.00 7.21
C LEU A 8 6.34 15.46 6.86
N GLY A 9 5.90 16.41 7.68
CA GLY A 9 5.89 17.82 7.32
C GLY A 9 4.72 18.17 6.39
N PRO A 10 4.61 19.43 5.93
CA PRO A 10 3.53 19.83 5.03
C PRO A 10 3.54 19.00 3.74
N ALA A 11 2.36 18.78 3.17
CA ALA A 11 2.21 18.15 1.86
C ALA A 11 2.77 19.07 0.75
N GLU A 12 4.08 19.02 0.53
CA GLU A 12 4.78 19.84 -0.46
C GLU A 12 4.32 19.55 -1.89
N ARG A 13 3.67 18.40 -2.13
CA ARG A 13 3.22 17.92 -3.44
C ARG A 13 1.75 17.50 -3.46
N PHE A 14 0.90 18.19 -2.70
CA PHE A 14 -0.54 17.90 -2.71
C PHE A 14 -1.10 17.92 -4.14
N ARG A 15 -1.40 16.73 -4.67
CA ARG A 15 -1.88 16.49 -6.01
C ARG A 15 -2.90 15.35 -5.93
N PRO A 16 -4.19 15.66 -5.76
CA PRO A 16 -5.22 14.62 -5.77
C PRO A 16 -5.20 13.91 -7.12
N ALA A 17 -5.15 12.58 -7.12
CA ALA A 17 -5.37 11.82 -8.34
C ALA A 17 -6.83 11.99 -8.80
N ALA A 18 -7.05 11.86 -10.11
CA ALA A 18 -8.41 11.85 -10.64
C ALA A 18 -9.19 10.65 -10.06
N PRO A 19 -10.51 10.80 -9.79
CA PRO A 19 -11.32 9.68 -9.30
C PRO A 19 -11.25 8.44 -10.18
N ALA A 20 -11.18 8.61 -11.51
CA ALA A 20 -11.03 7.52 -12.46
C ALA A 20 -9.72 6.73 -12.28
N SER A 21 -8.62 7.40 -11.90
CA SER A 21 -7.35 6.73 -11.64
C SER A 21 -7.42 5.88 -10.37
N TRP A 22 -8.10 6.36 -9.32
CA TRP A 22 -8.34 5.56 -8.12
C TRP A 22 -9.30 4.38 -8.40
N GLN A 23 -10.35 4.59 -9.20
CA GLN A 23 -11.28 3.53 -9.61
C GLN A 23 -10.58 2.41 -10.37
N GLU A 24 -9.63 2.73 -11.24
CA GLU A 24 -8.85 1.74 -11.99
C GLU A 24 -7.97 0.90 -11.05
N VAL A 25 -7.30 1.54 -10.10
CA VAL A 25 -6.51 0.87 -9.05
C VAL A 25 -7.40 -0.05 -8.20
N GLU A 26 -8.51 0.45 -7.69
CA GLU A 26 -9.43 -0.32 -6.83
C GLU A 26 -10.11 -1.46 -7.60
N ALA A 27 -10.39 -1.29 -8.89
CA ALA A 27 -10.91 -2.36 -9.75
C ALA A 27 -9.91 -3.52 -9.90
N TRP A 28 -8.61 -3.21 -10.02
CA TRP A 28 -7.57 -4.24 -10.06
C TRP A 28 -7.35 -4.90 -8.68
N VAL A 29 -7.32 -4.11 -7.60
CA VAL A 29 -7.21 -4.62 -6.22
C VAL A 29 -8.43 -5.50 -5.84
N GLY A 30 -9.59 -5.24 -6.45
CA GLY A 30 -10.84 -5.93 -6.15
C GLY A 30 -11.48 -5.50 -4.82
N ALA A 31 -11.05 -4.37 -4.26
CA ALA A 31 -11.58 -3.78 -3.03
C ALA A 31 -11.32 -2.27 -2.97
N GLU A 32 -12.15 -1.55 -2.21
CA GLU A 32 -11.88 -0.15 -1.90
C GLU A 32 -10.64 -0.04 -1.00
N LEU A 33 -9.72 0.85 -1.37
CA LEU A 33 -8.51 1.09 -0.62
C LEU A 33 -8.78 2.01 0.58
N PRO A 34 -7.97 1.91 1.66
CA PRO A 34 -8.13 2.78 2.82
C PRO A 34 -8.12 4.26 2.44
N SER A 35 -9.08 5.03 2.95
CA SER A 35 -9.16 6.47 2.67
C SER A 35 -7.90 7.22 3.11
N ASP A 36 -7.30 6.81 4.22
CA ASP A 36 -6.06 7.41 4.72
C ASP A 36 -4.84 7.03 3.87
N TYR A 37 -4.83 5.86 3.23
CA TYR A 37 -3.80 5.51 2.24
C TYR A 37 -3.92 6.41 1.00
N LYS A 38 -5.13 6.59 0.47
CA LYS A 38 -5.37 7.50 -0.66
C LYS A 38 -4.96 8.94 -0.31
N ALA A 39 -5.27 9.41 0.90
CA ALA A 39 -4.85 10.73 1.38
C ALA A 39 -3.33 10.86 1.53
N LEU A 40 -2.62 9.81 1.97
CA LEU A 40 -1.17 9.77 2.01
C LEU A 40 -0.59 9.91 0.58
N VAL A 41 -1.11 9.12 -0.36
CA VAL A 41 -0.65 9.12 -1.76
C VAL A 41 -0.92 10.46 -2.44
N ASP A 42 -2.15 10.97 -2.36
CA ASP A 42 -2.54 12.27 -2.94
C ASP A 42 -1.77 13.46 -2.31
N GLY A 43 -1.33 13.32 -1.06
CA GLY A 43 -0.61 14.35 -0.34
C GLY A 43 0.90 14.36 -0.60
N TYR A 44 1.51 13.17 -0.72
CA TYR A 44 2.96 13.02 -0.62
C TYR A 44 3.61 12.22 -1.76
N GLY A 45 2.84 11.47 -2.57
CA GLY A 45 3.35 10.89 -3.81
C GLY A 45 3.41 11.94 -4.92
N ASP A 46 4.04 11.75 -6.06
CA ASP A 46 5.03 10.78 -6.54
C ASP A 46 6.43 11.17 -6.00
N ALA A 47 6.89 10.51 -4.93
CA ALA A 47 8.09 10.97 -4.21
C ALA A 47 8.77 9.89 -3.35
N VAL A 48 10.05 10.15 -3.02
CA VAL A 48 10.76 9.43 -1.96
C VAL A 48 10.53 10.15 -0.63
N LEU A 49 9.75 9.55 0.25
CA LEU A 49 9.48 10.06 1.59
C LEU A 49 10.67 9.84 2.50
N LEU A 50 11.05 10.89 3.23
CA LEU A 50 12.15 10.88 4.20
C LEU A 50 13.49 10.37 3.63
N GLY A 51 13.66 10.36 2.30
CA GLY A 51 14.85 9.82 1.63
C GLY A 51 14.96 8.29 1.60
N HIS A 52 13.89 7.57 1.96
CA HIS A 52 13.92 6.12 2.16
C HIS A 52 12.80 5.35 1.47
N LEU A 53 11.57 5.88 1.48
CA LEU A 53 10.39 5.16 1.02
C LEU A 53 9.86 5.77 -0.27
N PHE A 54 9.99 5.08 -1.40
CA PHE A 54 9.36 5.52 -2.63
C PHE A 54 7.85 5.27 -2.56
N LEU A 55 7.07 6.34 -2.67
CA LEU A 55 5.62 6.34 -2.69
C LEU A 55 5.11 6.68 -4.11
N PRO A 56 4.69 5.68 -4.88
CA PRO A 56 4.11 5.89 -6.21
C PRO A 56 2.76 6.60 -6.13
N HIS A 57 2.39 7.25 -7.23
CA HIS A 57 1.14 8.00 -7.36
C HIS A 57 0.37 7.50 -8.61
N PRO A 58 -0.98 7.43 -8.59
CA PRO A 58 -1.76 6.95 -9.74
C PRO A 58 -1.51 7.71 -11.04
N GLN A 59 -1.09 8.97 -10.92
CA GLN A 59 -0.75 9.84 -12.05
C GLN A 59 0.72 10.31 -12.00
N GLY A 60 1.59 9.54 -11.32
CA GLY A 60 3.03 9.77 -11.24
C GLY A 60 3.76 9.44 -12.54
N GLY A 61 5.07 9.65 -12.56
CA GLY A 61 5.94 9.26 -13.68
C GLY A 61 5.97 7.75 -13.89
N ASP A 62 5.92 7.00 -12.78
CA ASP A 62 5.64 5.57 -12.76
C ASP A 62 4.26 5.35 -12.11
N PRO A 63 3.20 5.10 -12.89
CA PRO A 63 1.84 5.02 -12.36
C PRO A 63 1.67 3.92 -11.32
N LEU A 64 0.99 4.25 -10.21
CA LEU A 64 0.75 3.32 -9.10
C LEU A 64 0.25 1.94 -9.53
N LEU A 65 -0.69 1.87 -10.48
CA LEU A 65 -1.23 0.59 -10.94
C LEU A 65 -0.17 -0.29 -11.60
N THR A 66 0.66 0.28 -12.47
CA THR A 66 1.77 -0.43 -13.12
C THR A 66 2.74 -0.96 -12.08
N PHE A 67 3.15 -0.09 -11.15
CA PHE A 67 4.00 -0.46 -10.02
C PHE A 67 3.41 -1.63 -9.21
N MET A 68 2.12 -1.55 -8.85
CA MET A 68 1.43 -2.59 -8.08
C MET A 68 1.45 -3.95 -8.78
N GLN A 69 1.20 -3.97 -10.09
CA GLN A 69 1.16 -5.19 -10.90
C GLN A 69 2.55 -5.83 -11.02
N GLU A 70 3.56 -5.04 -11.37
CA GLU A 70 4.92 -5.53 -11.54
C GLU A 70 5.50 -6.06 -10.22
N GLU A 71 5.29 -5.33 -9.11
CA GLU A 71 5.76 -5.77 -7.80
C GLU A 71 4.98 -6.96 -7.26
N GLN A 72 3.70 -7.13 -7.61
CA GLN A 72 2.92 -8.29 -7.16
C GLN A 72 3.47 -9.58 -7.80
N ASP A 73 3.77 -9.55 -9.09
CA ASP A 73 4.40 -10.67 -9.81
C ASP A 73 5.77 -11.00 -9.21
N HIS A 74 6.60 -9.99 -8.94
CA HIS A 74 7.91 -10.18 -8.33
C HIS A 74 7.80 -10.76 -6.92
N PHE A 75 6.89 -10.21 -6.11
CA PHE A 75 6.63 -10.63 -4.74
C PHE A 75 6.17 -12.09 -4.68
N HIS A 76 5.17 -12.48 -5.49
CA HIS A 76 4.69 -13.86 -5.52
C HIS A 76 5.80 -14.85 -5.87
N HIS A 77 6.66 -14.51 -6.83
CA HIS A 77 7.78 -15.37 -7.18
C HIS A 77 8.85 -15.44 -6.06
N ALA A 78 9.22 -14.30 -5.47
CA ALA A 78 10.32 -14.23 -4.50
C ALA A 78 9.95 -14.77 -3.10
N TYR A 79 8.66 -14.75 -2.74
CA TYR A 79 8.18 -15.09 -1.41
C TYR A 79 7.21 -16.29 -1.37
N ASP A 80 7.07 -17.07 -2.45
CA ASP A 80 6.12 -18.20 -2.54
C ASP A 80 6.19 -19.19 -1.35
N HIS A 81 7.36 -19.36 -0.73
CA HIS A 81 7.51 -20.19 0.48
C HIS A 81 6.74 -19.69 1.71
N HIS A 82 6.24 -18.45 1.71
CA HIS A 82 5.35 -17.90 2.75
C HIS A 82 3.87 -18.07 2.45
N ARG A 83 3.50 -18.60 1.28
CA ARG A 83 2.12 -18.74 0.84
C ARG A 83 1.23 -19.43 1.87
N ASP A 84 1.73 -20.52 2.45
CA ASP A 84 0.98 -21.33 3.42
C ASP A 84 1.17 -20.87 4.88
N SER A 85 1.78 -19.71 5.10
CA SER A 85 1.96 -19.19 6.45
C SER A 85 0.60 -18.84 7.07
N PRO A 86 0.32 -19.22 8.33
CA PRO A 86 -0.99 -18.97 8.95
C PRO A 86 -1.42 -17.50 8.97
N ALA A 87 -0.45 -16.57 8.94
CA ALA A 87 -0.72 -15.13 8.95
C ALA A 87 -1.17 -14.58 7.60
N LEU A 88 -0.81 -15.23 6.48
CA LEU A 88 -1.03 -14.71 5.13
C LEU A 88 -1.82 -15.64 4.22
N ALA A 89 -1.97 -16.93 4.56
CA ALA A 89 -2.58 -17.92 3.67
C ALA A 89 -3.99 -17.55 3.17
N LEU A 90 -4.78 -16.85 3.97
CA LEU A 90 -6.13 -16.41 3.60
C LEU A 90 -6.17 -15.18 2.68
N VAL A 91 -5.08 -14.43 2.61
CA VAL A 91 -4.99 -13.13 1.92
C VAL A 91 -3.85 -13.08 0.91
N TRP A 92 -3.11 -14.18 0.71
CA TRP A 92 -1.88 -14.24 -0.08
C TRP A 92 -2.05 -13.61 -1.46
N ASP A 93 -3.02 -14.12 -2.24
CA ASP A 93 -3.30 -13.64 -3.60
C ASP A 93 -3.94 -12.24 -3.64
N ARG A 94 -4.27 -11.67 -2.47
CA ARG A 94 -4.85 -10.33 -2.30
C ARG A 94 -3.88 -9.33 -1.67
N LEU A 95 -2.60 -9.71 -1.44
CA LEU A 95 -1.58 -8.79 -0.97
C LEU A 95 -1.26 -7.78 -2.08
N VAL A 96 -1.20 -6.49 -1.71
CA VAL A 96 -1.02 -5.40 -2.67
C VAL A 96 0.24 -4.60 -2.33
N PRO A 97 1.30 -4.64 -3.15
CA PRO A 97 2.43 -3.74 -3.00
C PRO A 97 1.98 -2.28 -3.09
N TRP A 98 2.53 -1.38 -2.29
CA TRP A 98 2.13 0.04 -2.32
C TRP A 98 3.27 1.03 -2.22
N ALA A 99 4.44 0.56 -1.81
CA ALA A 99 5.68 1.33 -1.74
C ALA A 99 6.86 0.36 -1.66
N TYR A 100 8.07 0.85 -1.92
CA TYR A 100 9.29 0.12 -1.64
C TYR A 100 10.33 1.02 -1.00
N HIS A 101 11.25 0.42 -0.26
CA HIS A 101 12.40 1.11 0.28
C HIS A 101 13.50 1.22 -0.78
N ASP A 102 13.85 2.45 -1.17
CA ASP A 102 14.64 2.80 -2.36
C ASP A 102 16.08 2.23 -2.33
N TRP A 103 16.59 1.91 -1.15
CA TRP A 103 17.97 1.42 -0.99
C TRP A 103 18.14 -0.10 -0.95
N ASN A 104 17.17 -0.83 -0.39
CA ASN A 104 17.30 -2.28 -0.16
C ASN A 104 16.25 -3.10 -0.91
N GLY A 105 15.24 -2.43 -1.48
CA GLY A 105 14.14 -3.05 -2.21
C GLY A 105 13.18 -3.83 -1.32
N ASP A 106 13.08 -3.51 -0.03
CA ASP A 106 12.02 -4.06 0.81
C ASP A 106 10.68 -3.53 0.30
N VAL A 107 9.71 -4.43 0.16
CA VAL A 107 8.38 -4.09 -0.40
C VAL A 107 7.40 -3.91 0.75
N CYS A 108 6.69 -2.78 0.75
CA CYS A 108 5.57 -2.55 1.64
C CYS A 108 4.28 -3.03 0.98
N LEU A 109 3.50 -3.81 1.74
CA LEU A 109 2.28 -4.46 1.29
C LEU A 109 1.09 -3.92 2.09
N LEU A 110 -0.04 -3.74 1.42
CA LEU A 110 -1.35 -3.62 2.06
C LEU A 110 -1.90 -5.03 2.22
N VAL A 111 -2.36 -5.30 3.44
CA VAL A 111 -2.98 -6.56 3.82
C VAL A 111 -4.47 -6.32 3.96
N PRO A 112 -5.32 -6.87 3.08
CA PRO A 112 -6.75 -6.65 3.14
C PRO A 112 -7.35 -7.34 4.38
N PRO A 113 -8.48 -6.84 4.89
CA PRO A 113 -9.20 -7.52 5.95
C PRO A 113 -9.75 -8.87 5.48
N ILE A 114 -9.83 -9.82 6.41
CA ILE A 114 -10.36 -11.17 6.16
C ILE A 114 -11.89 -11.17 6.16
N ASP A 115 -12.49 -10.30 6.97
CA ASP A 115 -13.93 -10.08 7.10
C ASP A 115 -14.28 -8.60 6.83
N ASP A 116 -15.57 -8.32 6.58
CA ASP A 116 -16.06 -6.97 6.27
C ASP A 116 -15.93 -5.98 7.45
N GLU A 117 -15.69 -6.52 8.66
CA GLU A 117 -15.50 -5.77 9.90
C GLU A 117 -14.02 -5.50 10.21
N GLY A 118 -13.11 -6.09 9.44
CA GLY A 118 -11.68 -6.02 9.64
C GLY A 118 -11.07 -4.70 9.14
N ALA A 119 -9.95 -4.32 9.74
CA ALA A 119 -9.13 -3.23 9.24
C ALA A 119 -8.08 -3.76 8.26
N TRP A 120 -7.77 -2.97 7.24
CA TRP A 120 -6.54 -3.15 6.48
C TRP A 120 -5.34 -3.16 7.43
N ALA A 121 -4.28 -3.87 7.08
CA ALA A 121 -3.00 -3.81 7.78
C ALA A 121 -1.87 -3.53 6.78
N VAL A 122 -0.66 -3.32 7.30
CA VAL A 122 0.54 -3.15 6.48
C VAL A 122 1.45 -4.33 6.74
N ALA A 123 2.14 -4.83 5.73
CA ALA A 123 3.24 -5.76 5.91
C ALA A 123 4.50 -5.26 5.22
N VAL A 124 5.66 -5.73 5.68
CA VAL A 124 6.95 -5.47 5.03
C VAL A 124 7.57 -6.79 4.67
N ALA A 125 7.86 -6.97 3.38
CA ALA A 125 8.58 -8.10 2.84
C ALA A 125 10.07 -7.72 2.68
N PHE A 126 10.92 -8.33 3.50
CA PHE A 126 12.34 -8.01 3.55
C PHE A 126 13.10 -8.75 2.45
N ARG A 127 13.74 -8.00 1.54
CA ARG A 127 14.43 -8.60 0.38
C ARG A 127 15.72 -9.31 0.77
N GLN A 128 16.41 -8.79 1.78
CA GLN A 128 17.70 -9.29 2.26
C GLN A 128 17.56 -10.56 3.11
N CYS A 129 16.38 -10.81 3.67
CA CYS A 129 16.06 -11.97 4.48
C CYS A 129 14.58 -12.28 4.21
N PRO A 130 14.23 -13.33 3.45
CA PRO A 130 12.90 -13.50 2.90
C PRO A 130 11.91 -13.82 4.01
N ARG A 131 11.48 -12.78 4.72
CA ARG A 131 10.62 -12.74 5.89
C ARG A 131 9.59 -11.66 5.61
N ILE A 132 8.38 -11.90 6.09
CA ILE A 132 7.29 -10.93 6.01
C ILE A 132 6.84 -10.62 7.43
N ASP A 133 6.91 -9.36 7.83
CA ASP A 133 6.39 -8.90 9.12
C ASP A 133 5.09 -8.12 8.90
N VAL A 134 4.00 -8.56 9.54
CA VAL A 134 2.69 -7.90 9.48
C VAL A 134 2.53 -6.93 10.65
N LEU A 135 2.33 -5.67 10.31
CA LEU A 135 2.09 -4.54 11.20
C LEU A 135 0.58 -4.25 11.23
N LYS A 136 -0.09 -4.66 12.31
CA LYS A 136 -1.49 -4.33 12.53
C LYS A 136 -1.60 -2.87 12.97
N GLY A 137 -2.06 -2.02 12.07
CA GLY A 137 -2.46 -0.64 12.37
C GLY A 137 -3.97 -0.52 12.53
N VAL A 138 -4.45 0.46 13.30
CA VAL A 138 -5.87 0.80 13.34
C VAL A 138 -6.15 1.78 12.20
N TRP A 139 -6.51 1.27 11.02
CA TRP A 139 -6.99 2.12 9.93
C TRP A 139 -8.50 2.27 10.10
N VAL A 140 -8.94 3.45 10.54
CA VAL A 140 -10.37 3.71 10.76
C VAL A 140 -11.03 3.91 9.40
N THR A 141 -11.82 2.94 8.97
CA THR A 141 -12.76 3.11 7.85
C THR A 141 -13.86 4.08 8.30
N SER A 142 -13.70 5.37 8.05
CA SER A 142 -14.76 6.34 8.33
C SER A 142 -15.91 6.13 7.35
N SER A 143 -16.94 5.39 7.78
CA SER A 143 -18.25 5.38 7.13
C SER A 143 -19.04 6.61 7.59
N PRO A 144 -19.67 7.39 6.70
CA PRO A 144 -20.50 8.51 7.10
C PRO A 144 -21.80 7.98 7.70
N ARG A 145 -21.96 8.05 9.03
CA ARG A 145 -23.29 7.85 9.64
C ARG A 145 -24.19 9.02 9.28
N SER A 146 -25.29 8.68 8.63
CA SER A 146 -26.48 9.49 8.40
C SER A 146 -27.18 9.86 9.71
#